data_AF-A0AAE3AIZ5-F1
#
_entry.id   AF-A0AAE3AIZ5-F1
#
_cell.length_a   1.000
_cell.length_b   1.000
_cell.length_c   1.000
_cell.angle_alpha   90.00
_cell.angle_beta   90.00
_cell.angle_gamma   90.00
#
_symmetry.space_group_name_H-M   'P 1'
#
loop_
_entity.id
_entity.type
_entity.pdbx_description
1 polymer ?
#
loop_
_entity_poly.entity_id
_entity_poly.type
_entity_poly.pdbx_seq_one_letter_code
_entity_poly.pdbx_strand_id
1 'polypeptide(L)'
;MKNKKGFTLMEMLIVVAIIAILIAIAIPTFASSLNKARVATDEANIRSGYAAVMTEILTDEAHNVEGSTTGTTPATFTLKKDGTVSTTAGDDAYTTQGKPSDNVEIAGKSVNKWEKGQNVTYTYHYDTNTIDIKVGAGTGD
;
A
#
# COMPACT_ATOMS: atom_id res chain seq x y z
N MET A 1 -35.48 -25.59 -46.15
CA MET A 1 -34.72 -24.38 -46.54
C MET A 1 -34.40 -23.61 -45.27
N LYS A 2 -33.12 -23.45 -44.91
CA LYS A 2 -32.72 -22.77 -43.66
C LYS A 2 -32.58 -21.26 -43.94
N ASN A 3 -33.51 -20.45 -43.44
CA ASN A 3 -33.40 -18.99 -43.45
C ASN A 3 -32.22 -18.57 -42.57
N LYS A 4 -31.08 -18.23 -43.19
CA LYS A 4 -30.01 -17.52 -42.50
C LYS A 4 -30.38 -16.04 -42.45
N LYS A 5 -30.98 -15.60 -41.32
CA LYS A 5 -31.02 -14.17 -40.99
C LYS A 5 -29.59 -13.73 -40.66
N GLY A 6 -28.96 -13.01 -41.58
CA GLY A 6 -27.70 -12.33 -41.32
C GLY A 6 -27.94 -11.09 -40.46
N PHE A 7 -27.01 -10.82 -39.55
CA PHE A 7 -27.02 -9.61 -38.72
C PHE A 7 -26.92 -8.37 -39.62
N THR A 8 -27.72 -7.34 -39.38
CA THR A 8 -27.65 -6.12 -40.19
C THR A 8 -26.48 -5.25 -39.73
N LEU A 9 -25.84 -4.54 -40.67
CA LEU A 9 -24.77 -3.60 -40.34
C LEU A 9 -25.25 -2.48 -39.39
N MET A 10 -26.51 -2.05 -39.55
CA MET A 10 -27.13 -1.03 -38.70
C MET A 10 -27.29 -1.50 -37.24
N GLU A 11 -27.67 -2.77 -37.02
CA GLU A 11 -27.73 -3.33 -35.66
C GLU A 11 -26.35 -3.32 -34.99
N MET A 12 -25.28 -3.64 -35.72
CA MET A 12 -23.92 -3.57 -35.17
C MET A 12 -23.46 -2.12 -34.90
N LEU A 13 -23.85 -1.16 -35.72
CA LEU A 13 -23.50 0.25 -35.50
C LEU A 13 -24.09 0.81 -34.19
N ILE A 14 -25.36 0.52 -33.91
CA ILE A 14 -25.99 0.96 -32.66
C ILE A 14 -25.34 0.30 -31.44
N VAL A 15 -24.99 -0.99 -31.54
CA VAL A 15 -24.35 -1.72 -30.43
C VAL A 15 -22.99 -1.12 -30.09
N VAL A 16 -22.15 -0.86 -31.10
CA VAL A 16 -20.83 -0.25 -30.88
C VAL A 16 -20.95 1.17 -30.32
N ALA A 17 -21.93 1.95 -30.78
CA ALA A 17 -22.18 3.29 -30.27
C ALA A 17 -22.53 3.28 -28.76
N ILE A 18 -23.40 2.36 -28.32
CA ILE A 18 -23.75 2.22 -26.91
C ILE A 18 -22.56 1.73 -26.08
N ILE A 19 -21.80 0.74 -26.58
CA ILE A 19 -20.59 0.25 -25.90
C ILE A 19 -19.56 1.37 -25.71
N ALA A 20 -19.38 2.24 -26.70
CA ALA A 20 -18.46 3.37 -26.60
C ALA A 20 -18.84 4.33 -25.45
N ILE A 21 -20.13 4.63 -25.27
CA ILE A 21 -20.64 5.47 -24.18
C ILE A 21 -20.40 4.79 -22.82
N LEU A 22 -20.68 3.48 -22.73
CA LEU A 22 -20.48 2.73 -21.49
C LEU A 22 -19.00 2.69 -21.08
N ILE A 23 -18.09 2.43 -22.02
CA ILE A 23 -16.65 2.38 -21.77
C ILE A 23 -16.13 3.75 -21.31
N ALA A 24 -16.62 4.85 -21.91
CA ALA A 24 -16.20 6.21 -21.57
C ALA A 24 -16.42 6.53 -20.07
N ILE A 25 -17.50 6.03 -19.47
CA ILE A 25 -17.80 6.21 -18.04
C ILE A 25 -17.15 5.12 -17.18
N ALA A 26 -17.11 3.88 -17.69
CA ALA A 26 -16.64 2.72 -16.93
C ALA A 26 -15.12 2.77 -16.63
N ILE A 27 -14.29 3.19 -17.59
CA ILE A 27 -12.83 3.22 -17.40
C ILE A 27 -12.41 4.13 -16.22
N PRO A 28 -12.78 5.42 -16.18
CA PRO A 28 -12.33 6.31 -15.09
C PRO A 28 -12.89 5.89 -13.73
N THR A 29 -14.15 5.44 -13.68
CA THR A 29 -14.80 5.01 -12.44
C THR A 29 -14.17 3.72 -11.89
N PHE A 30 -13.90 2.75 -12.76
CA PHE A 30 -13.23 1.50 -12.40
C PHE A 30 -11.79 1.75 -11.95
N ALA A 31 -11.03 2.58 -12.67
CA ALA A 31 -9.66 2.92 -12.29
C ALA A 31 -9.58 3.61 -10.92
N SER A 32 -10.50 4.54 -10.63
CA SER A 32 -10.60 5.19 -9.32
C SER A 32 -10.96 4.19 -8.21
N SER A 33 -11.93 3.31 -8.46
CA SER A 33 -12.35 2.28 -7.49
C SER A 33 -11.24 1.28 -7.20
N LEU A 34 -10.50 0.86 -8.23
CA LEU A 34 -9.34 -0.02 -8.09
C LEU A 34 -8.22 0.65 -7.29
N ASN A 35 -7.96 1.94 -7.53
CA ASN A 35 -6.99 2.70 -6.73
C ASN A 35 -7.39 2.75 -5.26
N LYS A 36 -8.66 3.05 -4.96
CA LYS A 36 -9.17 3.06 -3.57
C LYS A 36 -9.03 1.70 -2.90
N ALA A 37 -9.33 0.60 -3.61
CA ALA A 37 -9.15 -0.75 -3.07
C ALA A 37 -7.67 -1.06 -2.76
N ARG A 38 -6.74 -0.62 -3.62
CA ARG A 38 -5.30 -0.76 -3.38
C ARG A 38 -4.83 0.08 -2.19
N VAL A 39 -5.29 1.32 -2.07
CA VAL A 39 -4.99 2.18 -0.90
C VAL A 39 -5.49 1.55 0.39
N ALA A 40 -6.72 1.04 0.41
CA ALA A 40 -7.26 0.35 1.59
C ALA A 40 -6.46 -0.92 1.95
N THR A 41 -5.97 -1.65 0.95
CA THR A 41 -5.09 -2.81 1.15
C THR A 41 -3.73 -2.38 1.71
N ASP A 42 -3.14 -1.32 1.16
CA ASP A 42 -1.89 -0.74 1.66
C ASP A 42 -2.06 -0.32 3.14
N GLU A 43 -3.14 0.40 3.47
CA GLU A 43 -3.44 0.79 4.86
C GLU A 43 -3.56 -0.39 5.81
N ALA A 44 -4.22 -1.48 5.38
CA ALA A 44 -4.33 -2.70 6.18
C ALA A 44 -2.96 -3.39 6.39
N ASN A 45 -2.14 -3.47 5.35
CA ASN A 45 -0.80 -4.04 5.42
C ASN A 45 0.12 -3.19 6.31
N ILE A 46 0.06 -1.87 6.19
CA ILE A 46 0.81 -0.93 7.03
C ILE A 46 0.39 -1.06 8.51
N ARG A 47 -0.92 -1.17 8.77
CA ARG A 47 -1.43 -1.39 10.13
C ARG A 47 -0.97 -2.71 10.73
N SER A 48 -0.90 -3.75 9.90
CA SER A 48 -0.40 -5.07 10.33
C SER A 48 1.08 -5.03 10.65
N GLY A 49 1.89 -4.35 9.82
CA GLY A 49 3.31 -4.13 10.09
C GLY A 49 3.56 -3.33 11.35
N TYR A 50 2.74 -2.30 11.63
CA TYR A 50 2.80 -1.56 12.90
C TYR A 50 2.62 -2.51 14.11
N ALA A 51 1.65 -3.42 14.05
CA ALA A 51 1.43 -4.40 15.13
C ALA A 51 2.58 -5.42 15.23
N ALA A 52 3.19 -5.80 14.10
CA ALA A 52 4.36 -6.67 14.09
C ALA A 52 5.57 -6.00 14.76
N VAL A 53 5.86 -4.72 14.46
CA VAL A 53 6.92 -3.95 15.14
C VAL A 53 6.65 -3.87 16.64
N MET A 54 5.41 -3.59 17.04
CA MET A 54 5.05 -3.53 18.46
C MET A 54 5.30 -4.87 19.17
N THR A 55 4.98 -5.98 18.49
CA THR A 55 5.23 -7.32 19.04
C THR A 55 6.72 -7.57 19.19
N GLU A 56 7.51 -7.30 18.15
CA GLU A 56 8.97 -7.46 18.15
C GLU A 56 9.62 -6.71 19.31
N ILE A 57 9.27 -5.42 19.48
CA ILE A 57 9.82 -4.56 20.54
C ILE A 57 9.42 -5.04 21.95
N LEU A 58 8.23 -5.65 22.12
CA LEU A 58 7.77 -6.16 23.41
C LEU A 58 8.36 -7.55 23.74
N THR A 59 8.70 -8.35 22.74
CA THR A 59 9.24 -9.71 22.92
C THR A 59 10.76 -9.76 22.95
N ASP A 60 11.45 -8.79 22.37
CA ASP A 60 12.91 -8.71 22.44
C ASP A 60 13.34 -8.20 23.83
N GLU A 61 13.80 -9.12 24.69
CA GLU A 61 14.27 -8.81 26.06
C GLU A 61 15.56 -7.97 26.07
N ALA A 62 16.23 -7.84 24.92
CA ALA A 62 17.34 -6.94 24.74
C ALA A 62 16.90 -5.84 23.79
N HIS A 63 17.02 -4.57 24.19
CA HIS A 63 16.77 -3.41 23.34
C HIS A 63 17.80 -3.24 22.19
N ASN A 64 18.28 -4.35 21.64
CA ASN A 64 19.36 -4.48 20.68
C ASN A 64 18.81 -4.80 19.30
N VAL A 65 17.98 -3.90 18.78
CA VAL A 65 17.74 -3.83 17.35
C VAL A 65 19.12 -3.67 16.71
N GLU A 66 19.49 -4.58 15.79
CA GLU A 66 20.80 -4.64 15.15
C GLU A 66 21.21 -3.24 14.63
N GLY A 67 22.17 -2.59 15.32
CA GLY A 67 22.61 -1.20 15.09
C GLY A 67 22.33 -0.19 16.22
N SER A 68 21.54 -0.54 17.24
CA SER A 68 21.25 0.32 18.40
C SER A 68 22.21 0.03 19.55
N THR A 69 23.23 0.88 19.75
CA THR A 69 24.23 0.68 20.82
C THR A 69 23.85 1.28 22.17
N THR A 70 22.67 1.88 22.33
CA THR A 70 22.17 2.40 23.61
C THR A 70 20.68 2.65 23.45
N GLY A 71 19.85 2.39 24.48
CA GLY A 71 18.38 2.51 24.48
C GLY A 71 17.80 3.91 24.27
N THR A 72 18.40 4.68 23.37
CA THR A 72 18.05 6.05 22.98
C THR A 72 18.06 6.22 21.45
N THR A 73 18.71 5.32 20.70
CA THR A 73 18.74 5.40 19.23
C THR A 73 17.48 4.77 18.64
N PRO A 74 16.72 5.48 17.79
CA PRO A 74 15.52 4.92 17.18
C PRO A 74 15.82 3.70 16.30
N ALA A 75 14.98 2.68 16.41
CA ALA A 75 15.04 1.49 15.59
C ALA A 75 14.15 1.65 14.36
N THR A 76 14.66 1.33 13.16
CA THR A 76 13.87 1.41 11.92
C THR A 76 13.64 0.02 11.34
N PHE A 77 12.37 -0.28 11.06
CA PHE A 77 11.92 -1.52 10.45
C PHE A 77 11.28 -1.25 9.11
N THR A 78 11.49 -2.13 8.14
CA THR A 78 10.85 -2.10 6.82
C THR A 78 9.81 -3.21 6.74
N LEU A 79 8.62 -2.88 6.23
CA LEU A 79 7.58 -3.88 5.95
C LEU A 79 8.02 -4.80 4.81
N LYS A 80 7.86 -6.12 4.97
CA LYS A 80 8.15 -7.13 3.95
C LYS A 80 6.89 -7.61 3.25
N LYS A 81 7.05 -8.21 2.06
CA LYS A 81 5.94 -8.73 1.24
C LYS A 81 5.15 -9.86 1.91
N ASP A 82 5.75 -10.57 2.87
CA ASP A 82 5.12 -11.63 3.64
C ASP A 82 4.34 -11.12 4.88
N GLY A 83 4.35 -9.81 5.13
CA GLY A 83 3.70 -9.17 6.28
C GLY A 83 4.57 -9.08 7.53
N THR A 84 5.79 -9.63 7.51
CA THR A 84 6.76 -9.44 8.59
C THR A 84 7.46 -8.08 8.48
N VAL A 85 8.23 -7.74 9.51
CA VAL A 85 9.03 -6.52 9.56
C VAL A 85 10.48 -6.88 9.84
N SER A 86 11.42 -6.13 9.27
CA SER A 86 12.85 -6.38 9.43
C SER A 86 13.64 -5.08 9.45
N THR A 87 14.71 -5.06 10.23
CA THR A 87 15.65 -3.94 10.34
C THR A 87 16.58 -3.81 9.13
N THR A 88 16.70 -4.87 8.33
CA THR A 88 17.53 -4.89 7.13
C THR A 88 16.70 -4.56 5.88
N ALA A 89 17.14 -3.56 5.12
CA ALA A 89 16.63 -3.32 3.77
C ALA A 89 17.02 -4.52 2.88
N GLY A 90 16.02 -5.24 2.39
CA GLY A 90 16.20 -6.40 1.52
C GLY A 90 15.26 -6.32 0.32
N ASP A 91 15.54 -7.11 -0.73
CA ASP A 91 14.83 -7.11 -2.03
C ASP A 91 13.33 -7.49 -1.94
N ASP A 92 12.89 -7.93 -0.77
CA ASP A 92 11.56 -8.39 -0.41
C ASP A 92 10.71 -7.33 0.30
N ALA A 93 11.13 -6.06 0.31
CA ALA A 93 10.35 -4.96 0.86
C ALA A 93 8.96 -4.86 0.21
N TYR A 94 7.94 -4.67 1.04
CA TYR A 94 6.61 -4.31 0.59
C TYR A 94 6.63 -2.94 -0.05
N THR A 95 5.96 -2.82 -1.20
CA THR A 95 5.78 -1.56 -1.90
C THR A 95 4.30 -1.25 -2.03
N THR A 96 3.93 0.00 -1.82
CA THR A 96 2.55 0.48 -1.96
C THR A 96 2.01 0.25 -3.37
N GLN A 97 0.73 -0.09 -3.47
CA GLN A 97 0.07 -0.39 -4.73
C GLN A 97 -0.89 0.71 -5.18
N GLY A 98 -1.43 1.47 -4.23
CA GLY A 98 -2.35 2.58 -4.43
C GLY A 98 -1.69 3.93 -4.21
N LYS A 99 -2.44 4.98 -4.56
CA LYS A 99 -2.09 6.38 -4.33
C LYS A 99 -3.25 7.06 -3.58
N PRO A 100 -3.12 7.36 -2.27
CA PRO A 100 -4.12 8.13 -1.54
C PRO A 100 -4.14 9.58 -2.04
N SER A 101 -5.31 10.21 -2.01
CA SER A 101 -5.47 11.61 -2.43
C SER A 101 -4.95 12.59 -1.37
N ASP A 102 -5.05 12.20 -0.10
CA ASP A 102 -4.68 12.98 1.07
C ASP A 102 -3.90 12.12 2.07
N ASN A 103 -3.49 12.72 3.18
CA ASN A 103 -2.94 11.98 4.31
C ASN A 103 -3.99 11.03 4.88
N VAL A 104 -3.55 9.88 5.38
CA VAL A 104 -4.43 8.85 5.95
C VAL A 104 -4.02 8.53 7.38
N GLU A 105 -4.97 8.06 8.16
CA GLU A 105 -4.74 7.69 9.55
C GLU A 105 -4.61 6.17 9.70
N ILE A 106 -3.43 5.73 10.12
CA ILE A 106 -3.09 4.32 10.28
C ILE A 106 -2.60 4.11 11.71
N ALA A 107 -3.25 3.21 12.46
CA ALA A 107 -2.92 2.93 13.87
C ALA A 107 -2.84 4.19 14.76
N GLY A 108 -3.69 5.20 14.52
CA GLY A 108 -3.69 6.47 15.28
C GLY A 108 -2.53 7.42 14.92
N LYS A 109 -1.77 7.12 13.86
CA LYS A 109 -0.71 7.97 13.32
C LYS A 109 -1.13 8.54 11.96
N SER A 110 -0.88 9.83 11.77
CA SER A 110 -1.07 10.50 10.49
C SER A 110 0.07 10.13 9.56
N VAL A 111 -0.25 9.48 8.45
CA VAL A 111 0.71 9.07 7.41
C VAL A 111 0.52 9.97 6.20
N ASN A 112 1.61 10.59 5.76
CA ASN A 112 1.61 11.46 4.59
C ASN A 112 1.15 10.70 3.35
N LYS A 113 0.44 11.38 2.44
CA LYS A 113 0.11 10.81 1.13
C LYS A 113 1.37 10.27 0.44
N TRP A 114 1.21 9.15 -0.25
CA TRP A 114 2.29 8.44 -0.92
C TRP A 114 2.01 8.20 -2.40
N GLU A 115 3.06 7.84 -3.12
CA GLU A 115 2.97 7.34 -4.49
C GLU A 115 3.02 5.81 -4.51
N LYS A 116 2.57 5.22 -5.62
CA LYS A 116 2.72 3.77 -5.83
C LYS A 116 4.21 3.40 -5.90
N GLY A 117 4.55 2.25 -5.34
CA GLY A 117 5.90 1.68 -5.42
C GLY A 117 6.83 2.14 -4.30
N GLN A 118 6.30 2.82 -3.28
CA GLN A 118 7.08 3.32 -2.16
C GLN A 118 7.16 2.29 -1.04
N ASN A 119 8.29 2.26 -0.34
CA ASN A 119 8.50 1.38 0.79
C ASN A 119 7.83 1.95 2.03
N VAL A 120 7.49 1.05 2.95
CA VAL A 120 6.92 1.39 4.25
C VAL A 120 7.96 1.12 5.32
N THR A 121 8.26 2.14 6.12
CA THR A 121 9.17 2.03 7.26
C THR A 121 8.48 2.47 8.55
N TYR A 122 8.85 1.81 9.65
CA TYR A 122 8.41 2.13 11.00
C TYR A 122 9.63 2.50 11.81
N THR A 123 9.61 3.65 12.46
CA THR A 123 10.68 4.08 13.36
C THR A 123 10.16 4.06 14.79
N TYR A 124 10.71 3.18 15.62
CA TYR A 124 10.42 3.13 17.04
C TYR A 124 11.40 4.02 17.82
N HIS A 125 10.85 4.98 18.55
CA HIS A 125 11.56 5.96 19.35
C HIS A 125 11.53 5.53 20.83
N TYR A 126 12.68 5.09 21.37
CA TYR A 126 12.80 4.60 22.75
C TYR A 126 12.61 5.69 23.82
N ASP A 127 12.98 6.93 23.49
CA ASP A 127 12.88 8.09 24.37
C ASP A 127 11.43 8.50 24.65
N THR A 128 10.58 8.42 23.62
CA THR A 128 9.16 8.79 23.70
C THR A 128 8.24 7.58 23.79
N ASN A 129 8.76 6.37 23.59
CA ASN A 129 7.97 5.14 23.44
C ASN A 129 6.88 5.30 22.38
N THR A 130 7.26 5.83 21.21
CA THR A 130 6.35 6.06 20.08
C THR A 130 6.86 5.43 18.79
N ILE A 131 5.93 5.05 17.90
CA ILE A 131 6.24 4.57 16.55
C ILE A 131 5.80 5.61 15.54
N ASP A 132 6.69 5.97 14.63
CA ASP A 132 6.35 6.78 13.47
C ASP A 132 6.33 5.93 12.20
N ILE A 133 5.30 6.15 11.38
CA ILE A 133 5.08 5.43 10.13
C ILE A 133 5.44 6.36 8.99
N LYS A 134 6.34 5.92 8.10
CA LYS A 134 6.73 6.65 6.91
C LYS A 134 6.52 5.78 5.68
N VAL A 135 5.89 6.36 4.67
CA VAL A 135 5.79 5.77 3.33
C VAL A 135 6.52 6.71 2.39
N GLY A 136 7.56 6.23 1.72
CA GLY A 136 8.43 7.09 0.92
C GLY A 136 9.42 6.33 0.05
N ALA A 137 10.21 7.08 -0.74
CA ALA A 137 11.39 6.53 -1.38
C ALA A 137 12.27 5.93 -0.27
N GLY A 138 12.61 4.65 -0.39
CA GLY A 138 13.52 4.00 0.54
C GLY A 138 14.75 4.89 0.70
N THR A 139 15.17 5.13 1.94
CA THR A 139 16.49 5.65 2.25
C THR A 139 17.52 4.67 1.70
N GLY A 140 17.85 4.85 0.42
CA GLY A 140 19.05 4.36 -0.22
C GLY A 140 19.91 5.57 -0.51
N ASP A 141 20.53 6.09 0.55
CA ASP A 141 21.83 6.75 0.55
C ASP A 141 22.62 6.13 1.71
#